data_AF-A0A7J4JYU0-F1
#
_entry.id   AF-A0A7J4JYU0-F1
#
_cell.length_a   1.000
_cell.length_b   1.000
_cell.length_c   1.000
_cell.angle_alpha   90.00
_cell.angle_beta   90.00
_cell.angle_gamma   90.00
#
_symmetry.space_group_name_H-M   'P 1'
#
loop_
_entity.id
_entity.type
_entity.pdbx_description
1 polymer ?
#
loop_
_entity_poly.entity_id
_entity_poly.type
_entity_poly.pdbx_seq_one_letter_code
_entity_poly.pdbx_strand_id
1 'polypeptide(L)'
;MRFNQKGQAFDVFKLLIAAVIAVAMLAILVPILESIGLINISNPSGEAVNLIKSNYDKPSAYNSTTKAVTFAQNDSLNAKAIAEKAAVGVDAGKICLSMGDFAESGDFAVVGDTTQGNMVLTLKGNAQKVNIGVICDSAADLRGDLSLYDIPEDFLGDCTPPDNSQRYCIIMLRYA
;
A
#
# COMPACT_ATOMS: atom_id res chain seq x y z
N MET A 1 -10.65 -67.51 4.54
CA MET A 1 -10.77 -66.15 3.95
C MET A 1 -9.38 -65.58 3.78
N ARG A 2 -8.84 -65.53 2.56
CA ARG A 2 -7.52 -64.94 2.25
C ARG A 2 -7.74 -63.53 1.72
N PHE A 3 -7.35 -62.51 2.49
CA PHE A 3 -7.39 -61.13 2.04
C PHE A 3 -6.26 -60.87 1.03
N ASN A 4 -6.65 -60.46 -0.17
CA ASN A 4 -5.77 -60.16 -1.30
C ASN A 4 -5.09 -58.80 -1.09
N GLN A 5 -4.00 -58.77 -0.31
CA GLN A 5 -3.27 -57.54 0.05
C GLN A 5 -2.36 -56.98 -1.07
N LYS A 6 -2.25 -57.63 -2.24
CA LYS A 6 -1.38 -57.15 -3.33
C LYS A 6 -2.00 -56.02 -4.17
N GLY A 7 -3.29 -55.71 -3.99
CA GLY A 7 -3.98 -54.62 -4.71
C GLY A 7 -3.85 -53.24 -4.09
N GLN A 8 -3.60 -53.11 -2.78
CA GLN A 8 -3.58 -51.82 -2.08
C GLN A 8 -2.28 -51.03 -2.27
N ALA A 9 -1.14 -51.71 -2.39
CA ALA A 9 0.16 -51.04 -2.54
C ALA A 9 0.30 -50.31 -3.89
N PHE A 10 -0.38 -50.80 -4.93
CA PHE A 10 -0.31 -50.21 -6.27
C PHE A 10 -1.08 -48.88 -6.37
N ASP A 11 -2.10 -48.70 -5.53
CA ASP A 11 -2.94 -47.50 -5.52
C ASP A 11 -2.27 -46.33 -4.78
N VAL A 12 -1.54 -46.63 -3.70
CA VAL A 12 -0.73 -45.63 -2.97
C VAL A 12 0.38 -45.06 -3.86
N PHE A 13 1.00 -45.88 -4.70
CA PHE A 13 2.05 -45.43 -5.61
C PHE A 13 1.50 -44.47 -6.69
N LYS A 14 0.28 -44.70 -7.19
CA LYS A 14 -0.41 -43.80 -8.12
C LYS A 14 -0.77 -42.47 -7.46
N LEU A 15 -1.27 -42.51 -6.23
CA LEU A 15 -1.55 -41.32 -5.42
C LEU A 15 -0.29 -40.48 -5.19
N LEU A 16 0.85 -41.12 -4.91
CA LEU A 16 2.12 -40.43 -4.69
C LEU A 16 2.63 -39.76 -5.97
N ILE A 17 2.55 -40.44 -7.11
CA ILE A 17 2.93 -39.85 -8.40
C ILE A 17 2.03 -38.66 -8.76
N ALA A 18 0.71 -38.78 -8.54
CA ALA A 18 -0.23 -37.68 -8.79
C ALA A 18 0.08 -36.44 -7.93
N ALA A 19 0.40 -36.64 -6.64
CA ALA A 19 0.79 -35.55 -5.75
C ALA A 19 2.08 -34.86 -6.21
N VAL A 20 3.09 -35.63 -6.65
CA VAL A 20 4.35 -35.06 -7.17
C VAL A 20 4.11 -34.24 -8.44
N ILE A 21 3.29 -34.74 -9.36
CA ILE A 21 2.93 -34.00 -10.59
C ILE A 21 2.17 -32.71 -10.23
N ALA A 22 1.24 -32.76 -9.29
CA ALA A 22 0.50 -31.58 -8.85
C ALA A 22 1.42 -30.52 -8.23
N VAL A 23 2.38 -30.92 -7.40
CA VAL A 23 3.38 -30.00 -6.82
C VAL A 23 4.27 -29.41 -7.90
N ALA A 24 4.70 -30.20 -8.89
CA ALA A 24 5.48 -29.71 -10.02
C ALA A 24 4.69 -28.70 -10.89
N MET A 25 3.41 -28.97 -11.16
CA MET A 25 2.55 -28.01 -11.85
C MET A 25 2.36 -26.72 -11.03
N LEU A 26 2.16 -26.83 -9.71
CA LEU A 26 2.05 -25.67 -8.84
C LEU A 26 3.33 -24.81 -8.89
N ALA A 27 4.51 -25.44 -8.86
CA ALA A 27 5.79 -24.73 -8.95
C ALA A 27 5.96 -23.94 -10.25
N ILE A 28 5.34 -24.39 -11.35
CA ILE A 28 5.34 -23.67 -12.63
C ILE A 28 4.30 -22.54 -12.64
N LEU A 29 3.17 -22.74 -11.94
CA LEU A 29 2.09 -21.75 -11.88
C LEU A 29 2.40 -20.57 -10.96
N VAL A 30 3.15 -20.77 -9.87
CA VAL A 30 3.46 -19.69 -8.91
C VAL A 30 4.14 -18.48 -9.57
N PRO A 31 5.21 -18.62 -10.38
CA PRO A 31 5.84 -17.49 -11.05
C PRO A 31 4.90 -16.76 -12.03
N ILE A 32 3.97 -17.49 -12.66
CA ILE A 32 2.96 -16.90 -13.56
C ILE A 32 1.95 -16.08 -12.76
N LEU A 33 1.50 -16.61 -11.61
CA LEU A 33 0.61 -15.93 -10.68
C LEU A 33 1.29 -14.70 -10.02
N GLU A 34 2.59 -14.75 -9.77
CA GLU A 34 3.39 -13.61 -9.32
C GLU A 34 3.58 -12.56 -10.43
N SER A 35 3.79 -13.02 -11.67
CA SER A 35 3.91 -12.17 -12.87
C SER A 35 2.64 -11.35 -13.13
N ILE A 36 1.46 -11.93 -12.88
CA ILE A 36 0.17 -11.22 -12.97
C ILE A 36 -0.19 -10.45 -11.69
N GLY A 37 0.70 -10.43 -10.68
CA GLY A 37 0.54 -9.65 -9.46
C GLY A 37 -0.46 -10.18 -8.44
N LEU A 38 -0.93 -11.43 -8.56
CA LEU A 38 -2.04 -11.96 -7.76
C LEU A 38 -1.67 -12.39 -6.32
N ILE A 39 -0.38 -12.64 -6.03
CA ILE A 39 0.05 -13.28 -4.76
C ILE A 39 0.60 -12.28 -3.72
N ASN A 40 0.87 -11.03 -4.08
CA ASN A 40 1.37 -9.99 -3.16
C ASN A 40 0.56 -8.69 -3.25
N ILE A 41 -0.76 -8.81 -3.27
CA ILE A 41 -1.66 -7.65 -3.21
C ILE A 41 -1.74 -7.20 -1.76
N SER A 42 -0.72 -6.50 -1.27
CA SER A 42 -0.87 -5.69 -0.05
C SER A 42 -1.87 -4.59 -0.36
N ASN A 43 -2.97 -4.57 0.41
CA ASN A 43 -4.02 -3.57 0.24
C ASN A 43 -3.43 -2.17 0.52
N PRO A 44 -3.44 -1.23 -0.43
CA PRO A 44 -2.84 0.09 -0.25
C PRO A 44 -3.35 0.84 0.98
N SER A 45 -4.65 0.74 1.27
CA SER A 45 -5.24 1.36 2.48
C SER A 45 -4.72 0.74 3.77
N GLY A 46 -4.48 -0.58 3.78
CA GLY A 46 -3.92 -1.27 4.94
C GLY A 46 -2.49 -0.84 5.24
N GLU A 47 -1.66 -0.75 4.21
CA GLU A 47 -0.27 -0.30 4.35
C GLU A 47 -0.18 1.18 4.74
N ALA A 48 -1.01 2.04 4.14
CA ALA A 48 -1.09 3.45 4.54
C ALA A 48 -1.46 3.61 6.03
N VAL A 49 -2.42 2.82 6.53
CA VAL A 49 -2.79 2.82 7.96
C VAL A 49 -1.63 2.37 8.84
N ASN A 50 -0.89 1.33 8.44
CA ASN A 50 0.26 0.83 9.20
C ASN A 50 1.40 1.86 9.25
N LEU A 51 1.67 2.54 8.13
CA LEU A 51 2.69 3.59 8.07
C LEU A 51 2.31 4.80 8.93
N ILE A 52 1.05 5.24 8.89
CA ILE A 52 0.58 6.31 9.78
C ILE A 52 0.77 5.90 11.26
N LYS A 53 0.39 4.68 11.63
CA LYS A 53 0.60 4.17 12.99
C LYS A 53 2.08 4.19 13.41
N SER A 54 2.99 3.84 12.51
CA SER A 54 4.42 3.80 12.83
C SER A 54 5.12 5.16 12.85
N ASN A 55 4.56 6.15 12.14
CA ASN A 55 5.18 7.45 11.91
C ASN A 55 4.57 8.57 12.76
N TYR A 56 3.32 8.44 13.20
CA TYR A 56 2.62 9.53 13.89
C TYR A 56 3.35 10.04 15.14
N ASP A 57 4.03 9.14 15.87
CA ASP A 57 4.81 9.48 17.07
C ASP A 57 6.30 9.74 16.82
N LYS A 58 6.72 9.75 15.55
CA LYS A 58 8.10 9.98 15.12
C LYS A 58 8.13 11.21 14.20
N PRO A 59 8.14 12.43 14.76
CA PRO A 59 8.21 13.64 13.96
C PRO A 59 9.45 13.61 13.05
N SER A 60 9.32 14.23 11.88
CA SER A 60 10.30 14.31 10.80
C SER A 60 10.71 12.96 10.22
N ALA A 61 10.23 11.82 10.73
CA ALA A 61 10.65 10.53 10.23
C ALA A 61 9.86 10.17 8.96
N TYR A 62 10.56 10.09 7.83
CA TYR A 62 10.04 9.48 6.62
C TYR A 62 10.12 7.95 6.71
N ASN A 63 9.00 7.26 6.51
CA ASN A 63 9.00 5.82 6.26
C ASN A 63 8.23 5.52 4.97
N SER A 64 8.69 4.50 4.26
CA SER A 64 8.04 3.99 3.06
C SER A 64 7.73 2.51 3.22
N THR A 65 6.74 2.02 2.48
CA THR A 65 6.56 0.57 2.30
C THR A 65 7.85 -0.04 1.80
N THR A 66 8.29 -1.14 2.42
CA THR A 66 9.47 -1.91 2.01
C THR A 66 9.23 -2.77 0.78
N LYS A 67 7.95 -3.06 0.50
CA LYS A 67 7.49 -3.76 -0.69
C LYS A 67 6.45 -2.90 -1.39
N ALA A 68 6.51 -2.86 -2.71
CA ALA A 68 5.51 -2.17 -3.50
C ALA A 68 4.10 -2.73 -3.24
N VAL A 69 3.15 -1.83 -3.07
CA VAL A 69 1.72 -2.14 -2.99
C VAL A 69 1.12 -2.07 -4.39
N THR A 70 0.14 -2.92 -4.67
CA THR A 70 -0.54 -2.88 -5.97
C THR A 70 -1.89 -2.19 -5.80
N PHE A 71 -2.07 -1.08 -6.48
CA PHE A 71 -3.39 -0.47 -6.68
C PHE A 71 -4.07 -1.19 -7.85
N ALA A 72 -5.21 -1.81 -7.60
CA ALA A 72 -6.10 -2.28 -8.65
C ALA A 72 -6.89 -1.10 -9.26
N GLN A 73 -7.41 -1.29 -10.47
CA GLN A 73 -8.22 -0.26 -11.11
C GLN A 73 -9.41 0.14 -10.23
N ASN A 74 -9.60 1.45 -10.03
CA ASN A 74 -10.58 2.06 -9.12
C ASN A 74 -10.29 1.89 -7.61
N ASP A 75 -9.13 1.35 -7.23
CA ASP A 75 -8.71 1.41 -5.83
C ASP A 75 -8.51 2.87 -5.42
N SER A 76 -8.81 3.14 -4.16
CA SER A 76 -8.66 4.46 -3.57
C SER A 76 -8.10 4.42 -2.16
N LEU A 77 -7.41 5.49 -1.79
CA LEU A 77 -7.07 5.86 -0.43
C LEU A 77 -8.01 6.97 0.01
N ASN A 78 -8.58 6.83 1.20
CA ASN A 78 -9.45 7.85 1.78
C ASN A 78 -8.89 8.29 3.14
N ALA A 79 -8.59 9.59 3.28
CA ALA A 79 -7.96 10.16 4.47
C ALA A 79 -8.78 9.90 5.74
N LYS A 80 -10.11 10.04 5.65
CA LYS A 80 -11.02 9.74 6.77
C LYS A 80 -10.97 8.29 7.18
N ALA A 81 -11.04 7.36 6.22
CA ALA A 81 -10.95 5.93 6.50
C ALA A 81 -9.58 5.54 7.09
N ILE A 82 -8.51 6.19 6.63
CA ILE A 82 -7.15 5.98 7.16
C ILE A 82 -7.06 6.48 8.61
N ALA A 83 -7.52 7.70 8.89
CA ALA A 83 -7.53 8.26 10.25
C ALA A 83 -8.33 7.39 11.23
N GLU A 84 -9.55 6.99 10.86
CA GLU A 84 -10.42 6.14 11.67
C GLU A 84 -9.77 4.77 11.97
N LYS A 85 -9.15 4.14 10.97
CA LYS A 85 -8.50 2.82 11.13
C LYS A 85 -7.13 2.89 11.80
N ALA A 86 -6.42 4.01 11.66
CA ALA A 86 -5.16 4.25 12.34
C ALA A 86 -5.36 4.27 13.86
N ALA A 87 -6.44 4.91 14.33
CA ALA A 87 -6.80 4.96 15.75
C ALA A 87 -5.65 5.46 16.66
N VAL A 88 -4.76 6.32 16.13
CA VAL A 88 -3.65 6.96 16.84
C VAL A 88 -3.97 8.40 17.28
N GLY A 89 -5.24 8.81 17.17
CA GLY A 89 -5.66 10.17 17.49
C GLY A 89 -5.30 11.22 16.43
N VAL A 90 -5.00 10.78 15.20
CA VAL A 90 -4.85 11.67 14.05
C VAL A 90 -6.24 11.99 13.47
N ASP A 91 -6.53 13.26 13.25
CA ASP A 91 -7.76 13.68 12.59
C ASP A 91 -7.65 13.52 11.08
N ALA A 92 -8.76 13.19 10.42
CA ALA A 92 -8.82 13.11 8.95
C ALA A 92 -8.36 14.41 8.28
N GLY A 93 -8.67 15.56 8.89
CA GLY A 93 -8.25 16.89 8.42
C GLY A 93 -6.74 17.17 8.54
N LYS A 94 -5.98 16.21 9.08
CA LYS A 94 -4.53 16.27 9.28
C LYS A 94 -3.79 15.23 8.44
N ILE A 95 -4.49 14.50 7.59
CA ILE A 95 -3.89 13.55 6.66
C ILE A 95 -4.06 14.12 5.26
N CYS A 96 -2.95 14.35 4.59
CA CYS A 96 -2.95 14.67 3.17
C CYS A 96 -2.60 13.47 2.32
N LEU A 97 -3.27 13.35 1.18
CA LEU A 97 -2.98 12.37 0.16
C LEU A 97 -2.37 13.07 -1.05
N SER A 98 -1.16 12.69 -1.41
CA SER A 98 -0.39 13.23 -2.52
C SER A 98 -0.13 12.16 -3.57
N MET A 99 -0.17 12.55 -4.84
CA MET A 99 0.20 11.69 -5.97
C MET A 99 1.72 11.48 -6.09
N GLY A 100 2.53 12.29 -5.40
CA GLY A 100 3.98 12.24 -5.40
C GLY A 100 4.57 12.14 -6.80
N ASP A 101 5.32 11.06 -7.04
CA ASP A 101 6.00 10.74 -8.31
C ASP A 101 5.04 10.65 -9.51
N PHE A 102 3.73 10.52 -9.26
CA PHE A 102 2.68 10.35 -10.27
C PHE A 102 1.86 11.62 -10.53
N ALA A 103 2.30 12.78 -10.03
CA ALA A 103 1.56 14.03 -10.21
C ALA A 103 1.29 14.38 -11.69
N GLU A 104 2.19 14.01 -12.59
CA GLU A 104 2.08 14.29 -14.03
C GLU A 104 1.55 13.11 -14.88
N SER A 105 1.36 11.91 -14.30
CA SER A 105 1.00 10.72 -15.09
C SER A 105 -0.46 10.73 -15.57
N GLY A 106 -1.34 11.41 -14.84
CA GLY A 106 -2.80 11.35 -15.06
C GLY A 106 -3.45 10.02 -14.66
N ASP A 107 -2.66 9.03 -14.24
CA ASP A 107 -3.16 7.72 -13.79
C ASP A 107 -3.83 7.81 -12.42
N PHE A 108 -3.36 8.72 -11.57
CA PHE A 108 -3.97 9.00 -10.28
C PHE A 108 -4.71 10.33 -10.30
N ALA A 109 -5.69 10.44 -9.40
CA ALA A 109 -6.33 11.72 -9.11
C ALA A 109 -6.60 11.84 -7.62
N VAL A 110 -6.34 13.02 -7.10
CA VAL A 110 -6.77 13.42 -5.76
C VAL A 110 -8.00 14.31 -5.89
N VAL A 111 -9.03 14.02 -5.11
CA VAL A 111 -10.27 14.79 -5.05
C VAL A 111 -10.60 15.03 -3.58
N GLY A 112 -11.09 16.23 -3.28
CA GLY A 112 -11.51 16.63 -1.93
C GLY A 112 -10.61 17.72 -1.35
N ASP A 113 -10.83 18.00 -0.08
CA ASP A 113 -10.20 19.07 0.69
C ASP A 113 -9.53 18.47 1.92
N THR A 114 -8.22 18.74 2.08
CA THR A 114 -7.44 18.29 3.23
C THR A 114 -8.07 18.79 4.52
N THR A 115 -8.49 20.05 4.57
CA THR A 115 -8.97 20.70 5.80
C THR A 115 -10.28 20.08 6.30
N GLN A 116 -11.08 19.52 5.38
CA GLN A 116 -12.31 18.81 5.68
C GLN A 116 -12.10 17.30 5.94
N GLY A 117 -10.88 16.80 5.72
CA GLY A 117 -10.54 15.39 5.88
C GLY A 117 -11.22 14.45 4.88
N ASN A 118 -11.69 14.97 3.75
CA ASN A 118 -12.46 14.22 2.76
C ASN A 118 -11.71 13.94 1.44
N MET A 119 -10.44 14.36 1.30
CA MET A 119 -9.36 13.39 1.19
C MET A 119 -9.53 12.09 0.38
N VAL A 120 -9.62 12.06 -0.96
CA VAL A 120 -9.59 10.77 -1.71
C VAL A 120 -8.57 10.78 -2.85
N LEU A 121 -7.63 9.83 -2.82
CA LEU A 121 -6.73 9.53 -3.92
C LEU A 121 -7.22 8.26 -4.63
N THR A 122 -7.45 8.30 -5.94
CA THR A 122 -8.00 7.16 -6.73
C THR A 122 -7.12 6.86 -7.94
N LEU A 123 -6.90 5.57 -8.22
CA LEU A 123 -6.30 5.12 -9.47
C LEU A 123 -7.36 5.08 -10.58
N LYS A 124 -7.19 5.91 -11.61
CA LYS A 124 -8.02 5.98 -12.83
C LYS A 124 -7.51 5.06 -13.94
N GLY A 125 -6.20 4.81 -13.97
CA GLY A 125 -5.52 4.03 -15.00
C GLY A 125 -5.59 2.51 -14.78
N ASN A 126 -4.66 1.80 -15.43
CA ASN A 126 -4.44 0.37 -15.21
C ASN A 126 -3.84 0.11 -13.82
N ALA A 127 -3.93 -1.13 -13.35
CA ALA A 127 -3.30 -1.51 -12.08
C ALA A 127 -1.82 -1.11 -12.04
N GLN A 128 -1.40 -0.49 -10.94
CA GLN A 128 -0.04 0.02 -10.77
C GLN A 128 0.58 -0.44 -9.45
N LYS A 129 1.86 -0.77 -9.51
CA LYS A 129 2.68 -1.03 -8.33
C LYS A 129 3.35 0.27 -7.91
N VAL A 130 3.18 0.65 -6.66
CA VAL A 130 3.73 1.88 -6.09
C VAL A 130 4.28 1.61 -4.69
N ASN A 131 5.22 2.42 -4.25
CA ASN A 131 5.57 2.51 -2.84
C ASN A 131 4.74 3.62 -2.19
N ILE A 132 4.26 3.40 -0.96
CA ILE A 132 3.60 4.45 -0.18
C ILE A 132 4.60 5.01 0.82
N GLY A 133 4.89 6.30 0.73
CA GLY A 133 5.69 7.05 1.69
C GLY A 133 4.78 7.81 2.66
N VAL A 134 5.19 7.90 3.92
CA VAL A 134 4.54 8.71 4.96
C VAL A 134 5.58 9.50 5.72
N ILE A 135 5.29 10.80 5.89
CA ILE A 135 5.99 11.67 6.82
C ILE A 135 4.93 12.40 7.66
N CYS A 136 5.18 12.51 8.97
CA CYS A 136 4.30 13.23 9.88
C CYS A 136 5.14 14.23 10.67
N ASP A 137 4.76 15.50 10.65
CA ASP A 137 5.36 16.52 11.50
C ASP A 137 4.43 17.71 11.74
N SER A 138 4.89 18.71 12.48
CA SER A 138 4.28 20.02 12.58
C SER A 138 4.19 20.68 11.20
N ALA A 139 3.11 21.41 10.96
CA ALA A 139 2.90 22.16 9.72
C ALA A 139 4.09 23.08 9.34
N ALA A 140 4.79 23.62 10.35
CA ALA A 140 5.91 24.53 10.16
C ALA A 140 7.20 23.82 9.73
N ASP A 141 7.45 22.62 10.27
CA ASP A 141 8.71 21.90 10.08
C ASP A 141 8.69 20.99 8.85
N LEU A 142 7.49 20.57 8.44
CA LEU A 142 7.28 19.60 7.38
C LEU A 142 7.98 19.96 6.05
N ARG A 143 7.98 21.24 5.66
CA ARG A 143 8.66 21.68 4.43
C ARG A 143 10.17 21.52 4.51
N GLY A 144 10.75 21.83 5.67
CA GLY A 144 12.17 21.62 5.94
C GLY A 144 12.52 20.13 5.85
N ASP A 145 11.67 19.28 6.43
CA ASP A 145 11.95 17.84 6.48
C ASP A 145 11.84 17.17 5.12
N LEU A 146 10.93 17.59 4.24
CA LEU A 146 10.84 17.06 2.88
C LEU A 146 12.15 17.21 2.11
N SER A 147 12.84 18.34 2.31
CA SER A 147 14.14 18.59 1.69
C SER A 147 15.24 17.65 2.19
N LEU A 148 15.15 17.15 3.42
CA LEU A 148 16.12 16.19 3.98
C LEU A 148 16.03 14.81 3.33
N TYR A 149 14.88 14.49 2.72
CA TYR A 149 14.62 13.20 2.08
C TYR A 149 14.59 13.30 0.55
N ASP A 150 15.09 14.40 -0.03
CA ASP A 150 15.05 14.68 -1.46
C ASP A 150 13.62 14.55 -2.02
N ILE A 151 12.61 14.97 -1.25
CA ILE A 151 11.21 15.00 -1.69
C ILE A 151 10.91 16.41 -2.20
N PRO A 152 10.65 16.57 -3.51
CA PRO A 152 10.35 17.87 -4.09
C PRO A 152 9.07 18.48 -3.49
N GLU A 153 9.04 19.79 -3.26
CA GLU A 153 7.85 20.44 -2.67
C GLU A 153 6.61 20.37 -3.57
N ASP A 154 6.78 20.29 -4.88
CA ASP A 154 5.70 20.10 -5.86
C ASP A 154 4.96 18.77 -5.67
N PHE A 155 5.57 17.78 -5.00
CA PHE A 155 4.90 16.54 -4.66
C PHE A 155 3.74 16.80 -3.69
N LEU A 156 3.75 17.91 -2.96
CA LEU A 156 2.67 18.25 -2.07
C LEU A 156 1.36 18.54 -2.80
N GLY A 157 1.41 19.05 -4.04
CA GLY A 157 0.20 19.48 -4.75
C GLY A 157 -0.68 20.39 -3.87
N ASP A 158 -1.94 19.99 -3.68
CA ASP A 158 -2.93 20.71 -2.85
C ASP A 158 -2.77 20.46 -1.33
N CYS A 159 -1.73 19.75 -0.90
CA CYS A 159 -1.42 19.53 0.52
C CYS A 159 -0.93 20.82 1.18
N THR A 160 -1.86 21.67 1.57
CA THR A 160 -1.57 22.85 2.39
C THR A 160 -1.80 22.49 3.86
N PRO A 161 -0.75 22.36 4.68
CA PRO A 161 -0.95 22.07 6.09
C PRO A 161 -1.68 23.24 6.75
N PRO A 162 -2.64 22.97 7.66
CA PRO A 162 -3.35 24.02 8.38
C PRO A 162 -2.38 24.81 9.28
N ASP A 163 -2.70 26.09 9.52
CA ASP A 163 -1.85 27.11 10.18
C ASP A 163 -1.62 26.87 11.69
N ASN A 164 -1.82 25.65 12.17
CA ASN A 164 -1.72 25.26 13.57
C ASN A 164 -0.53 24.34 13.81
N SER A 165 0.10 24.50 14.98
CA SER A 165 1.23 23.72 15.52
C SER A 165 0.89 22.24 15.81
N GLN A 166 -0.16 21.71 15.19
CA GLN A 166 -0.59 20.33 15.33
C GLN A 166 0.13 19.45 14.31
N ARG A 167 0.30 18.18 14.67
CA ARG A 167 0.88 17.18 13.77
C ARG A 167 0.01 16.99 12.53
N TYR A 168 0.67 16.89 11.40
CA TYR A 168 0.11 16.76 10.08
C TYR A 168 0.90 15.68 9.33
N CYS A 169 0.20 14.76 8.71
CA CYS A 169 0.79 13.64 7.99
C CYS A 169 0.54 13.78 6.50
N ILE A 170 1.56 13.47 5.72
CA ILE A 170 1.48 13.40 4.26
C ILE A 170 1.74 11.97 3.85
N ILE A 171 0.80 11.42 3.09
CA ILE A 171 0.91 10.15 2.41
C ILE A 171 1.18 10.46 0.94
N MET A 172 2.29 9.99 0.42
CA MET A 172 2.72 10.24 -0.97
C MET A 172 2.97 8.92 -1.69
N LEU A 173 2.65 8.89 -2.98
CA LEU A 173 2.98 7.74 -3.83
C LEU A 173 4.36 7.93 -4.45
N ARG A 174 5.15 6.86 -4.44
CA ARG A 174 6.48 6.79 -5.04
C ARG A 174 6.58 5.63 -6.02
N TYR A 175 7.48 5.71 -6.99
CA TYR A 175 7.77 4.58 -7.87
C TYR A 175 8.22 3.35 -7.05
N ALA A 176 7.75 2.18 -7.51
CA ALA A 176 8.04 0.87 -6.91
C ALA A 176 9.49 0.45 -7.07
#